data_AF-A0A9C9K0M1-F1
#
_entry.id   AF-A0A9C9K0M1-F1
#
_cell.length_a   1.000
_cell.length_b   1.000
_cell.length_c   1.000
_cell.angle_alpha   90.00
_cell.angle_beta   90.00
_cell.angle_gamma   90.00
#
_symmetry.space_group_name_H-M   'P 1'
#
loop_
_entity.id
_entity.type
_entity.pdbx_description
1 polymer ?
#
loop_
_entity_poly.entity_id
_entity_poly.type
_entity_poly.pdbx_seq_one_letter_code
_entity_poly.pdbx_strand_id
1 'polypeptide(L)'
;MKKTNILTQLEELCKRLSIVVKYDRFFGRGGYCRLKNQAYFIINKRLSNEAKEQIFLNEFRSFDFTNTPLPEPIRKLLEEK
;
A
#
# COMPACT_ATOMS: atom_id res chain seq x y z
N MET A 1 -5.14 -17.39 -1.43
CA MET A 1 -5.81 -16.44 -2.33
C MET A 1 -4.79 -15.95 -3.35
N LYS A 2 -5.13 -15.94 -4.65
CA LYS A 2 -4.29 -15.26 -5.66
C LYS A 2 -4.36 -13.76 -5.40
N LYS A 3 -3.23 -13.04 -5.49
CA LYS A 3 -3.22 -11.58 -5.35
C LYS A 3 -3.92 -10.97 -6.56
N THR A 4 -4.61 -9.86 -6.35
CA THR A 4 -5.12 -9.03 -7.46
C THR A 4 -3.95 -8.37 -8.17
N ASN A 5 -4.18 -7.95 -9.41
CA ASN A 5 -3.20 -7.16 -10.16
C ASN A 5 -2.90 -5.84 -9.43
N ILE A 6 -3.92 -5.19 -8.87
CA ILE A 6 -3.81 -3.93 -8.13
C ILE A 6 -2.91 -4.07 -6.89
N LEU A 7 -3.14 -5.09 -6.05
CA LEU A 7 -2.32 -5.32 -4.85
C LEU A 7 -0.85 -5.52 -5.22
N THR A 8 -0.58 -6.22 -6.31
CA THR A 8 0.78 -6.48 -6.79
C THR A 8 1.47 -5.18 -7.23
N GLN A 9 0.74 -4.31 -7.95
CA GLN A 9 1.25 -2.99 -8.36
C GLN A 9 1.50 -2.06 -7.17
N LEU A 10 0.65 -2.09 -6.14
CA LEU A 10 0.84 -1.32 -4.90
C LEU A 10 2.09 -1.78 -4.14
N GLU A 11 2.32 -3.09 -4.07
CA GLU A 11 3.54 -3.65 -3.48
C GLU A 11 4.79 -3.27 -4.28
N GLU A 12 4.70 -3.24 -5.61
CA GLU A 12 5.80 -2.80 -6.47
C GLU A 12 6.09 -1.31 -6.30
N LEU A 13 5.06 -0.47 -6.19
CA LEU A 13 5.21 0.94 -5.87
C LEU A 13 5.91 1.13 -4.53
N CYS A 14 5.51 0.37 -3.50
CA CYS A 14 6.20 0.39 -2.20
C CYS A 14 7.68 0.06 -2.34
N LYS A 15 8.03 -0.97 -3.12
CA LYS A 15 9.44 -1.32 -3.37
C LYS A 15 10.22 -0.19 -4.03
N ARG A 16 9.64 0.48 -5.03
CA ARG A 16 10.27 1.64 -5.70
C ARG A 16 10.49 2.82 -4.74
N LEU A 17 9.55 3.03 -3.82
CA LEU A 17 9.62 4.07 -2.78
C LEU A 17 10.48 3.67 -1.58
N SER A 18 11.16 2.51 -1.63
CA SER A 18 11.91 1.95 -0.50
C SER A 18 11.05 1.79 0.77
N ILE A 19 9.76 1.50 0.61
CA ILE A 19 8.82 1.21 1.69
C ILE A 19 8.74 -0.31 1.89
N VAL A 20 8.96 -0.76 3.11
CA VAL A 20 8.97 -2.20 3.43
C VAL A 20 7.55 -2.67 3.76
N VAL A 21 6.99 -3.53 2.92
CA VAL A 21 5.68 -4.16 3.17
C VAL A 21 5.88 -5.45 3.98
N LYS A 22 5.26 -5.53 5.16
CA LYS A 22 5.21 -6.73 6.00
C LYS A 22 3.78 -7.19 6.19
N TYR A 23 3.55 -8.48 5.91
CA TYR A 23 2.29 -9.15 6.20
C TYR A 23 2.42 -9.99 7.45
N ASP A 24 1.62 -9.69 8.47
CA ASP A 24 1.65 -10.45 9.73
C ASP A 24 0.25 -10.72 10.29
N ARG A 25 0.15 -11.55 11.33
CA ARG A 25 -1.09 -11.84 12.07
C ARG A 25 -1.10 -11.01 13.34
N PHE A 26 -2.04 -10.08 13.42
CA PHE A 26 -2.24 -9.26 14.62
C PHE A 26 -3.70 -8.81 14.73
N PHE A 27 -4.05 -8.14 15.83
CA PHE A 27 -5.35 -7.52 16.01
C PHE A 27 -5.35 -6.14 15.35
N GLY A 28 -6.28 -5.91 14.42
CA GLY A 28 -6.39 -4.67 13.65
C GLY A 28 -6.20 -4.88 12.14
N ARG A 29 -6.30 -3.78 11.39
CA ARG A 29 -6.18 -3.81 9.91
C ARG A 29 -4.72 -3.69 9.46
N GLY A 30 -3.96 -2.84 10.12
CA GLY A 30 -2.64 -2.41 9.68
C GLY A 30 -2.64 -0.98 9.17
N GLY A 31 -1.54 -0.55 8.58
CA GLY A 31 -1.36 0.81 8.08
C GLY A 31 0.08 1.12 7.70
N TYR A 32 0.30 2.38 7.34
CA TYR A 32 1.62 2.93 7.11
C TYR A 32 2.23 3.45 8.41
N CYS A 33 3.52 3.19 8.60
CA CYS A 33 4.27 3.79 9.69
C CYS A 33 5.72 4.04 9.28
N ARG A 34 6.36 4.97 9.98
CA ARG A 34 7.79 5.25 9.82
C ARG A 34 8.50 4.90 11.12
N LEU A 35 9.48 4.01 11.03
CA LEU A 35 10.36 3.68 12.16
C LEU A 35 11.76 4.18 11.84
N LYS A 36 12.21 5.19 12.61
CA LYS A 36 13.46 5.92 12.35
C LYS A 36 13.47 6.52 10.94
N ASN A 37 14.35 6.03 10.06
CA ASN A 37 14.50 6.48 8.69
C ASN A 37 13.89 5.52 7.66
N GLN A 38 13.20 4.48 8.12
CA GLN A 38 12.65 3.45 7.25
C GLN A 38 11.12 3.49 7.29
N ALA A 39 10.53 3.53 6.11
CA ALA A 39 9.09 3.48 5.90
C ALA A 39 8.61 2.02 5.85
N TYR A 40 7.46 1.75 6.46
CA TYR A 40 6.85 0.42 6.54
C TYR A 40 5.36 0.47 6.25
N PHE A 41 4.87 -0.58 5.59
CA PHE A 41 3.47 -0.96 5.61
C PHE A 41 3.34 -2.25 6.40
N ILE A 42 2.60 -2.23 7.51
CA ILE A 42 2.29 -3.44 8.28
C ILE A 42 0.85 -3.79 7.98
N ILE A 43 0.60 -4.95 7.38
CA ILE A 43 -0.73 -5.34 6.89
C ILE A 43 -1.13 -6.67 7.51
N ASN A 44 -2.36 -6.74 8.02
CA ASN A 44 -2.88 -7.99 8.57
C ASN A 44 -3.11 -9.01 7.44
N LYS A 45 -2.39 -10.12 7.47
CA LYS A 45 -2.44 -11.14 6.42
C LYS A 45 -3.79 -11.85 6.32
N ARG A 46 -4.61 -11.80 7.38
CA ARG A 46 -5.96 -12.41 7.43
C ARG A 46 -7.02 -11.63 6.63
N LEU A 47 -6.72 -10.40 6.24
CA LEU A 47 -7.66 -9.57 5.46
C LEU A 47 -7.82 -10.08 4.02
N SER A 48 -8.98 -9.79 3.41
CA SER A 48 -9.20 -9.98 1.98
C SER A 48 -8.25 -9.10 1.17
N ASN A 49 -8.03 -9.43 -0.11
CA ASN A 49 -7.17 -8.63 -0.97
C ASN A 49 -7.70 -7.20 -1.11
N GLU A 50 -9.01 -7.03 -1.30
CA GLU A 50 -9.66 -5.71 -1.38
C GLU A 50 -9.43 -4.89 -0.10
N ALA A 51 -9.57 -5.49 1.07
CA ALA A 51 -9.31 -4.79 2.33
C ALA A 51 -7.84 -4.38 2.48
N LYS A 52 -6.89 -5.15 1.94
CA LYS A 52 -5.47 -4.80 1.91
C LYS A 52 -5.21 -3.64 0.94
N GLU A 53 -5.80 -3.69 -0.24
CA GLU A 53 -5.72 -2.61 -1.24
C GLU A 53 -6.23 -1.29 -0.67
N GLN A 54 -7.37 -1.31 0.04
CA GLN A 54 -7.93 -0.13 0.67
C GLN A 54 -7.00 0.48 1.73
N ILE A 55 -6.23 -0.34 2.47
CA ILE A 55 -5.22 0.18 3.42
C ILE A 55 -4.13 0.94 2.68
N PHE A 56 -3.61 0.38 1.58
CA PHE A 56 -2.61 1.07 0.78
C PHE A 56 -3.15 2.38 0.20
N LEU A 57 -4.33 2.34 -0.43
CA LEU A 57 -4.92 3.50 -1.10
C LEU A 57 -5.21 4.63 -0.10
N ASN A 58 -5.76 4.31 1.08
CA ASN A 58 -6.05 5.31 2.10
C ASN A 58 -4.79 6.03 2.58
N GLU A 59 -3.71 5.30 2.84
CA GLU A 59 -2.46 5.91 3.29
C GLU A 59 -1.76 6.64 2.14
N PHE A 60 -1.76 6.07 0.93
CA PHE A 60 -1.16 6.71 -0.24
C PHE A 60 -1.89 7.98 -0.68
N ARG A 61 -3.19 8.15 -0.40
CA ARG A 61 -3.87 9.43 -0.63
C ARG A 61 -3.24 10.59 0.13
N SER A 62 -2.54 10.32 1.24
CA SER A 62 -1.81 11.33 2.00
C SER A 62 -0.38 11.57 1.50
N PHE A 63 0.08 10.84 0.49
CA PHE A 63 1.43 10.99 -0.07
C PHE A 63 1.45 11.98 -1.22
N ASP A 64 2.54 12.74 -1.29
CA ASP A 64 2.83 13.58 -2.44
C ASP A 64 3.58 12.76 -3.51
N PHE A 65 2.87 12.42 -4.58
CA PHE A 65 3.42 11.69 -5.72
C PHE A 65 3.86 12.59 -6.88
N THR A 66 3.93 13.92 -6.69
CA THR A 66 4.22 14.88 -7.76
C THR A 66 5.48 14.53 -8.57
N ASN A 67 6.49 13.95 -7.93
CA ASN A 67 7.76 13.56 -8.56
C ASN A 67 7.94 12.03 -8.75
N THR A 68 6.90 11.22 -8.53
CA THR A 68 7.01 9.75 -8.66
C THR A 68 6.19 9.25 -9.85
N PRO A 69 6.80 8.50 -10.79
CA PRO A 69 6.06 7.86 -11.86
C PRO A 69 5.16 6.75 -11.29
N LEU A 70 3.86 7.02 -11.22
CA LEU A 70 2.81 6.08 -10.82
C LEU A 70 2.26 5.33 -12.04
N PRO A 71 1.98 4.02 -11.91
CA PRO A 71 1.18 3.30 -12.91
C PRO A 71 -0.20 3.95 -13.06
N GLU A 72 -0.67 4.12 -14.30
CA GLU A 72 -2.01 4.66 -14.63
C GLU A 72 -3.18 4.09 -13.79
N PRO A 73 -3.31 2.77 -13.59
CA PRO A 73 -4.40 2.23 -12.78
C PRO A 73 -4.35 2.67 -11.31
N ILE A 74 -3.16 2.80 -10.71
CA ILE A 74 -3.02 3.27 -9.33
C ILE A 74 -3.34 4.75 -9.24
N ARG A 75 -2.90 5.54 -10.23
CA ARG A 75 -3.18 6.97 -10.29
C ARG A 75 -4.69 7.25 -10.33
N LYS A 76 -5.44 6.53 -11.18
CA LYS A 76 -6.91 6.64 -11.23
C LYS A 76 -7.56 6.31 -9.88
N LEU A 77 -7.14 5.24 -9.21
CA LEU A 77 -7.67 4.84 -7.91
C LEU A 77 -7.39 5.85 -6.78
N LEU A 78 -6.30 6.62 -6.89
CA LEU A 78 -5.99 7.69 -5.93
C LEU A 78 -6.78 8.98 -6.22
N GLU A 79 -7.12 9.23 -7.49
CA GLU A 79 -7.91 10.39 -7.94
C GLU A 79 -9.43 10.18 -7.79
N GLU A 80 -9.93 8.94 -7.89
CA GLU A 80 -11.33 8.59 -7.65
C GLU A 80 -11.66 8.77 -6.16
N LYS A 81 -12.48 9.79 -5.85
CA LYS A 81 -12.89 10.17 -4.50
C LYS A 81 -14.33 9.77 -4.23
#